data_AF-A0A951DEW6-F1
#
_entry.id   AF-A0A951DEW6-F1
#
_cell.length_a   1.000
_cell.length_b   1.000
_cell.length_c   1.000
_cell.angle_alpha   90.00
_cell.angle_beta   90.00
_cell.angle_gamma   90.00
#
_symmetry.space_group_name_H-M   'P 1'
#
loop_
_entity.id
_entity.type
_entity.pdbx_description
1 polymer ?
#
loop_
_entity_poly.entity_id
_entity_poly.type
_entity_poly.pdbx_seq_one_letter_code
_entity_poly.pdbx_strand_id
1 'polypeptide(L)'
;MKKWCVRLMVAASLIAVTHLASAQNLISNPGFESGVLSPWDASTLPGYNAGNWAVLPDNPHTGLGSAHNFFDGGLYQVANGISAGATYTFKGSTFLQAGGDLNANGTANGWGSFVQLRWLNSSGAPIGGNVFDLDVDGLARNQWNTFSQNFVAPTGATKARVLI
;
A
#
# COMPACT_ATOMS: atom_id res chain seq x y z
N MET A 1 -8.08 -28.50 -9.16
CA MET A 1 -7.69 -27.25 -9.85
C MET A 1 -6.62 -26.58 -8.99
N LYS A 2 -5.38 -26.47 -9.49
CA LYS A 2 -4.30 -25.77 -8.78
C LYS A 2 -4.64 -24.28 -8.81
N LYS A 3 -4.92 -23.68 -7.65
CA LYS A 3 -4.99 -22.22 -7.50
C LYS A 3 -3.55 -21.72 -7.58
N TRP A 4 -3.22 -20.94 -8.61
CA TRP A 4 -1.88 -20.41 -8.79
C TRP A 4 -1.78 -19.11 -7.97
N CYS A 5 -0.78 -19.00 -7.10
CA CYS A 5 -0.57 -17.83 -6.24
C CYS A 5 -0.29 -16.59 -7.10
N VAL A 6 -1.00 -15.50 -6.84
CA VAL A 6 -0.56 -14.16 -7.24
C VAL A 6 0.64 -13.80 -6.36
N ARG A 7 1.67 -13.15 -6.90
CA ARG A 7 2.74 -12.55 -6.10
C ARG A 7 2.76 -11.06 -6.39
N LEU A 8 2.12 -10.28 -5.52
CA LEU A 8 2.23 -8.82 -5.51
C LEU A 8 3.34 -8.44 -4.54
N MET A 9 4.34 -7.71 -5.00
CA MET A 9 5.36 -7.12 -4.12
C MET A 9 5.09 -5.63 -3.96
N VAL A 10 5.16 -5.09 -2.75
CA VAL A 10 4.86 -3.66 -2.50
C VAL A 10 5.87 -3.03 -1.54
N ALA A 11 6.11 -1.74 -1.74
CA ALA A 11 6.67 -0.81 -0.75
C ALA A 11 5.91 0.52 -0.87
N ALA A 12 5.50 1.14 0.24
CA ALA A 12 4.75 2.41 0.21
C ALA A 12 5.11 3.32 1.40
N SER A 13 5.17 4.62 1.15
CA SER A 13 5.55 5.65 2.12
C SER A 13 4.67 6.89 1.98
N LEU A 14 4.39 7.54 3.11
CA LEU A 14 3.67 8.81 3.17
C LEU A 14 4.55 9.83 3.90
N ILE A 15 4.85 10.94 3.27
CA ILE A 15 5.78 11.95 3.77
C ILE A 15 5.06 13.27 3.98
N ALA A 16 5.25 13.90 5.15
CA ALA A 16 4.77 15.26 5.40
C ALA A 16 5.66 16.29 4.70
N VAL A 17 5.07 17.23 3.96
CA VAL A 17 5.80 18.35 3.35
C VAL A 17 5.28 19.66 3.96
N THR A 18 5.86 20.07 5.08
CA THR A 18 5.74 21.45 5.58
C THR A 18 7.04 22.18 5.31
N HIS A 19 6.95 23.36 4.68
CA HIS A 19 8.09 24.26 4.54
C HIS A 19 8.66 24.53 5.95
N LEU A 20 9.93 24.15 6.16
CA LEU A 20 10.80 24.32 7.35
C LEU A 20 11.08 23.09 8.23
N ALA A 21 10.54 21.90 7.97
CA ALA A 21 10.94 20.68 8.67
C ALA A 21 11.44 19.59 7.70
N SER A 22 12.46 18.83 8.12
CA SER A 22 12.87 17.59 7.47
C SER A 22 11.64 16.73 7.15
N ALA A 23 11.49 16.33 5.90
CA ALA A 23 10.33 15.56 5.45
C ALA A 23 10.33 14.18 6.14
N GLN A 24 9.48 14.00 7.15
CA GLN A 24 9.38 12.76 7.92
C GLN A 24 8.47 11.77 7.20
N ASN A 25 8.92 10.52 7.05
CA ASN A 25 8.05 9.43 6.66
C ASN A 25 7.16 9.02 7.84
N LEU A 26 5.85 9.06 7.63
CA LEU A 26 4.82 8.74 8.62
C LEU A 26 4.47 7.25 8.65
N ILE A 27 4.95 6.48 7.68
CA ILE A 27 4.79 5.03 7.62
C ILE A 27 6.05 4.37 8.18
N SER A 28 5.85 3.43 9.09
CA SER A 28 6.90 2.63 9.69
C SER A 28 7.11 1.34 8.90
N ASN A 29 8.38 0.91 8.77
CA ASN A 29 8.75 -0.25 7.96
C ASN A 29 8.13 -0.24 6.53
N PRO A 30 8.26 0.87 5.77
CA PRO A 30 7.61 1.03 4.46
C PRO A 30 8.19 0.15 3.35
N GLY A 31 9.44 -0.32 3.53
CA GLY A 31 10.17 -1.17 2.59
C GLY A 31 10.43 -2.59 3.10
N PHE A 32 9.85 -2.98 4.24
CA PHE A 32 9.96 -4.34 4.79
C PHE A 32 11.39 -4.82 5.12
N GLU A 33 12.32 -3.90 5.27
CA GLU A 33 13.75 -4.17 5.54
C GLU A 33 14.00 -4.83 6.90
N SER A 34 13.01 -4.84 7.78
CA SER A 34 13.07 -5.54 9.09
C SER A 34 12.90 -7.05 8.98
N GLY A 35 12.52 -7.57 7.81
CA GLY A 35 12.23 -9.00 7.61
C GLY A 35 10.88 -9.46 8.17
N VAL A 36 10.08 -8.56 8.73
CA VAL A 36 8.73 -8.85 9.27
C VAL A 36 7.70 -7.86 8.74
N LEU A 37 6.42 -8.27 8.73
CA LEU A 37 5.31 -7.40 8.29
C LEU A 37 4.99 -6.29 9.30
N SER A 38 5.31 -6.46 10.57
CA SER A 38 5.03 -5.44 11.60
C SER A 38 5.68 -4.10 11.23
N PRO A 39 4.98 -2.96 11.40
CA PRO A 39 3.68 -2.78 12.08
C PRO A 39 2.48 -2.71 11.13
N TRP A 40 2.56 -3.30 9.94
CA TRP A 40 1.41 -3.42 9.06
C TRP A 40 0.38 -4.40 9.64
N ASP A 41 -0.89 -4.02 9.61
CA ASP A 41 -1.99 -4.75 10.22
C ASP A 41 -2.98 -5.28 9.17
N ALA A 42 -3.67 -6.36 9.51
CA ALA A 42 -4.76 -6.98 8.76
C ALA A 42 -5.98 -7.30 9.63
N SER A 43 -5.93 -7.04 10.95
CA SER A 43 -6.86 -7.65 11.90
C SER A 43 -8.22 -6.96 11.99
N THR A 44 -8.35 -5.68 11.61
CA THR A 44 -9.57 -4.90 11.86
C THR A 44 -10.43 -4.63 10.63
N LEU A 45 -9.91 -4.89 9.42
CA LEU A 45 -10.64 -4.65 8.18
C LEU A 45 -11.17 -6.00 7.62
N PRO A 46 -12.48 -6.11 7.32
CA PRO A 46 -13.03 -7.33 6.76
C PRO A 46 -12.33 -7.75 5.46
N GLY A 47 -11.94 -9.03 5.38
CA GLY A 47 -11.26 -9.59 4.20
C GLY A 47 -9.74 -9.42 4.19
N TYR A 48 -9.14 -8.85 5.24
CA TYR A 48 -7.69 -8.65 5.33
C TYR A 48 -7.08 -9.81 6.09
N ASN A 49 -5.96 -10.34 5.60
CA ASN A 49 -5.37 -11.55 6.15
C ASN A 49 -3.84 -11.50 6.06
N ALA A 50 -3.17 -11.22 7.17
CA ALA A 50 -1.71 -11.22 7.23
C ALA A 50 -1.10 -12.60 6.94
N GLY A 51 -1.84 -13.70 7.10
CA GLY A 51 -1.38 -15.05 6.77
C GLY A 51 -1.15 -15.29 5.27
N ASN A 52 -1.72 -14.44 4.41
CA ASN A 52 -1.47 -14.46 2.97
C ASN A 52 -0.24 -13.65 2.56
N TRP A 53 0.42 -12.99 3.53
CA TRP A 53 1.54 -12.09 3.28
C TRP A 53 2.83 -12.63 3.92
N ALA A 54 3.96 -12.40 3.27
CA ALA A 54 5.27 -12.64 3.86
C ALA A 54 6.29 -11.62 3.37
N VAL A 55 7.30 -11.32 4.20
CA VAL A 55 8.48 -10.60 3.72
C VAL A 55 9.46 -11.60 3.14
N LEU A 56 9.84 -11.43 1.88
CA LEU A 56 10.80 -12.31 1.22
C LEU A 56 11.96 -11.50 0.61
N PRO A 57 13.17 -12.09 0.51
CA PRO A 57 14.32 -11.49 -0.17
C PRO A 57 14.29 -11.68 -1.69
N ASP A 58 13.20 -12.21 -2.25
CA ASP A 58 13.07 -12.48 -3.68
C ASP A 58 12.62 -11.20 -4.41
N ASN A 59 13.48 -10.68 -5.29
CA ASN A 59 13.22 -9.48 -6.09
C ASN A 59 12.80 -8.23 -5.26
N PRO A 60 13.55 -7.81 -4.22
CA PRO A 60 13.19 -6.61 -3.46
C PRO A 60 13.33 -5.35 -4.32
N HIS A 61 12.46 -4.35 -4.11
CA HIS A 61 12.59 -3.05 -4.80
C HIS A 61 13.86 -2.32 -4.39
N THR A 62 14.17 -2.39 -3.10
CA THR A 62 15.40 -1.92 -2.46
C THR A 62 15.75 -2.87 -1.33
N GLY A 63 17.03 -2.91 -0.93
CA GLY A 63 17.43 -3.55 0.32
C GLY A 63 17.26 -5.08 0.37
N LEU A 64 16.85 -5.58 1.54
CA LEU A 64 16.87 -6.99 1.93
C LEU A 64 15.58 -7.76 1.59
N GLY A 65 14.46 -7.07 1.45
CA GLY A 65 13.19 -7.76 1.23
C GLY A 65 12.07 -6.86 0.70
N SER A 66 10.97 -7.51 0.35
CA SER A 66 9.70 -6.83 0.05
C SER A 66 8.54 -7.64 0.62
N ALA A 67 7.38 -7.02 0.81
CA ALA A 67 6.17 -7.75 1.20
C ALA A 67 5.53 -8.39 -0.02
N HIS A 68 5.31 -9.70 0.04
CA HIS A 68 4.66 -10.51 -0.98
C HIS A 68 3.26 -10.88 -0.50
N ASN A 69 2.23 -10.60 -1.28
CA ASN A 69 0.91 -11.20 -1.14
C ASN A 69 0.79 -12.44 -2.02
N PHE A 70 0.34 -13.57 -1.48
CA PHE A 70 0.15 -14.83 -2.20
C PHE A 70 -1.28 -15.10 -2.65
N PHE A 71 -2.25 -14.43 -2.03
CA PHE A 71 -3.68 -14.68 -2.19
C PHE A 71 -4.47 -13.37 -2.06
N ASP A 72 -5.68 -13.45 -1.49
CA ASP A 72 -6.55 -12.31 -1.24
C ASP A 72 -6.19 -11.55 0.04
N GLY A 73 -6.85 -10.40 0.21
CA GLY A 73 -6.69 -9.54 1.37
C GLY A 73 -5.56 -8.53 1.21
N GLY A 74 -5.41 -7.69 2.24
CA GLY A 74 -4.45 -6.59 2.23
C GLY A 74 -3.82 -6.38 3.58
N LEU A 75 -2.87 -5.47 3.59
CA LEU A 75 -2.25 -4.92 4.79
C LEU A 75 -2.49 -3.42 4.82
N TYR A 76 -2.57 -2.85 6.02
CA TYR A 76 -2.72 -1.42 6.16
C TYR A 76 -1.90 -0.87 7.33
N GLN A 77 -1.62 0.43 7.26
CA GLN A 77 -1.06 1.19 8.36
C GLN A 77 -1.79 2.52 8.47
N VAL A 78 -2.04 2.97 9.71
CA VAL A 78 -2.65 4.28 9.97
C VAL A 78 -1.56 5.23 10.48
N ALA A 79 -1.19 6.19 9.63
CA ALA A 79 -0.39 7.33 10.03
C ALA A 79 -1.25 8.29 10.87
N ASN A 80 -0.70 8.73 12.00
CA ASN A 80 -1.30 9.73 12.89
C ASN A 80 -0.64 11.09 12.69
N GLY A 81 -1.20 12.14 13.30
CA GLY A 81 -0.59 13.48 13.25
C GLY A 81 -0.77 14.20 11.92
N ILE A 82 -1.80 13.84 11.14
CA ILE A 82 -2.15 14.57 9.93
C ILE A 82 -2.72 15.93 10.32
N SER A 83 -2.26 16.97 9.65
CA SER A 83 -2.74 18.35 9.82
C SER A 83 -3.57 18.72 8.61
N ALA A 84 -4.84 19.04 8.82
CA ALA A 84 -5.71 19.54 7.76
C ALA A 84 -5.08 20.76 7.07
N GLY A 85 -5.18 20.82 5.74
CA GLY A 85 -4.57 21.86 4.90
C GLY A 85 -3.10 21.65 4.57
N ALA A 86 -2.39 20.74 5.26
CA ALA A 86 -1.01 20.40 4.91
C ALA A 86 -0.96 19.48 3.67
N THR A 87 0.14 19.57 2.92
CA THR A 87 0.41 18.70 1.77
C THR A 87 1.28 17.52 2.19
N TYR A 88 0.91 16.34 1.73
CA TYR A 88 1.63 15.09 1.96
C TYR A 88 1.97 14.43 0.63
N THR A 89 3.19 13.93 0.50
CA THR A 89 3.62 13.12 -0.64
C THR A 89 3.38 11.65 -0.34
N PHE A 90 2.54 10.98 -1.12
CA PHE A 90 2.38 9.53 -1.08
C PHE A 90 3.11 8.90 -2.26
N LYS A 91 4.03 7.98 -1.96
CA LYS A 91 4.88 7.35 -2.97
C LYS A 91 5.20 5.91 -2.61
N GLY A 92 5.39 5.08 -3.61
CA GLY A 92 5.65 3.65 -3.42
C GLY A 92 5.97 2.95 -4.73
N SER A 93 6.26 1.67 -4.63
CA SER A 93 6.53 0.79 -5.76
C SER A 93 5.77 -0.52 -5.61
N THR A 94 5.26 -1.03 -6.72
CA THR A 94 4.56 -2.30 -6.81
C THR A 94 5.12 -3.17 -7.93
N PHE A 95 5.06 -4.49 -7.77
CA PHE A 95 5.47 -5.44 -8.80
C PHE A 95 4.43 -6.55 -8.93
N LEU A 96 4.00 -6.83 -10.17
CA LEU A 96 3.23 -8.03 -10.50
C LEU A 96 4.06 -8.96 -11.37
N GLN A 97 4.11 -10.23 -10.99
CA GLN A 97 4.66 -11.27 -11.83
C GLN A 97 3.75 -11.57 -13.03
N ALA A 98 4.34 -11.94 -14.17
CA ALA A 98 3.60 -12.48 -15.30
C ALA A 98 2.89 -13.78 -14.91
N GLY A 99 1.68 -13.97 -15.44
CA GLY A 99 0.91 -15.20 -15.24
C GLY A 99 0.12 -15.31 -13.93
N GLY A 100 0.14 -14.31 -13.04
CA GLY A 100 -0.74 -14.27 -11.85
C GLY A 100 -2.20 -13.97 -12.21
N ASP A 101 -3.15 -14.69 -11.62
CA ASP A 101 -4.63 -14.66 -11.78
C ASP A 101 -5.20 -13.70 -12.82
N LEU A 102 -4.85 -13.95 -14.08
CA LEU A 102 -5.52 -13.38 -15.22
C LEU A 102 -6.78 -14.21 -15.49
N ASN A 103 -7.92 -13.55 -15.64
CA ASN A 103 -9.03 -14.12 -16.39
C ASN A 103 -8.58 -14.40 -17.85
N ALA A 104 -9.39 -15.15 -18.60
CA ALA A 104 -9.02 -15.67 -19.92
C ALA A 104 -8.61 -14.60 -20.96
N ASN A 105 -8.91 -13.32 -20.72
CA ASN A 105 -8.55 -12.18 -21.55
C ASN A 105 -7.35 -11.37 -21.02
N GLY A 106 -6.60 -11.88 -20.05
CA GLY A 106 -5.38 -11.22 -19.59
C GLY A 106 -5.61 -10.06 -18.60
N THR A 107 -6.80 -9.96 -18.01
CA THR A 107 -7.16 -8.99 -16.96
C THR A 107 -7.29 -9.66 -15.60
N ALA A 108 -7.11 -8.97 -14.49
CA ALA A 108 -7.30 -9.61 -13.19
C ALA A 108 -8.74 -10.07 -12.95
N ASN A 109 -8.90 -11.11 -12.13
CA ASN A 109 -10.15 -11.82 -11.88
C ASN A 109 -11.17 -11.07 -10.98
N GLY A 110 -11.20 -9.73 -11.05
CA GLY A 110 -12.29 -8.90 -10.53
C GLY A 110 -12.18 -8.47 -9.06
N TRP A 111 -11.19 -8.97 -8.30
CA TRP A 111 -10.94 -8.55 -6.92
C TRP A 111 -9.80 -7.56 -6.74
N GLY A 112 -9.01 -7.32 -7.79
CA GLY A 112 -8.01 -6.26 -7.92
C GLY A 112 -6.86 -6.28 -6.90
N SER A 113 -5.62 -6.15 -7.36
CA SER A 113 -4.50 -5.78 -6.50
C SER A 113 -4.49 -4.26 -6.35
N PHE A 114 -4.52 -3.69 -5.14
CA PHE A 114 -4.62 -2.24 -4.97
C PHE A 114 -3.61 -1.66 -4.00
N VAL A 115 -3.13 -0.44 -4.29
CA VAL A 115 -2.52 0.45 -3.30
C VAL A 115 -3.40 1.66 -3.12
N GLN A 116 -3.78 1.97 -1.88
CA GLN A 116 -4.76 3.02 -1.60
C GLN A 116 -4.29 3.99 -0.51
N LEU A 117 -4.70 5.25 -0.65
CA LEU A 117 -4.60 6.28 0.39
C LEU A 117 -5.98 6.83 0.73
N ARG A 118 -6.23 6.99 2.03
CA ARG A 118 -7.48 7.57 2.55
C ARG A 118 -7.21 8.46 3.75
N TRP A 119 -7.92 9.58 3.82
CA TRP A 119 -7.95 10.43 5.01
C TRP A 119 -8.97 9.93 6.03
N LEU A 120 -8.61 10.02 7.31
CA LEU A 120 -9.45 9.64 8.43
C LEU A 120 -9.53 10.80 9.46
N ASN A 121 -10.65 10.87 10.15
CA ASN A 121 -10.82 11.78 11.28
C ASN A 121 -10.19 11.20 12.58
N SER A 122 -10.40 11.88 13.71
CA SER A 122 -9.82 11.48 15.00
C SER A 122 -10.34 10.13 15.50
N SER A 123 -11.60 9.79 15.23
CA SER A 123 -12.17 8.49 15.58
C SER A 123 -11.73 7.36 14.63
N GLY A 124 -10.98 7.67 13.56
CA GLY A 124 -10.57 6.70 12.56
C GLY A 124 -11.61 6.46 11.47
N ALA A 125 -12.70 7.24 11.43
CA ALA A 125 -13.68 7.16 10.36
C ALA A 125 -13.19 7.85 9.07
N PRO A 126 -13.50 7.31 7.88
CA PRO A 126 -13.17 7.93 6.60
C PRO A 126 -13.72 9.34 6.44
N ILE A 127 -12.90 10.23 5.88
CA ILE A 127 -13.35 11.54 5.38
C ILE A 127 -13.43 11.44 3.86
N GLY A 128 -14.61 11.04 3.37
CA GLY A 128 -14.85 10.77 1.95
C GLY A 128 -14.32 9.40 1.49
N GLY A 129 -14.07 9.29 0.19
CA GLY A 129 -13.54 8.09 -0.47
C GLY A 129 -12.02 7.94 -0.38
N ASN A 130 -11.48 7.00 -1.15
CA ASN A 130 -10.04 6.93 -1.38
C ASN A 130 -9.60 8.17 -2.17
N VAL A 131 -8.51 8.80 -1.77
CA VAL A 131 -7.91 9.92 -2.51
C VAL A 131 -6.86 9.46 -3.50
N PHE A 132 -6.37 8.23 -3.33
CA PHE A 132 -5.53 7.52 -4.27
C PHE A 132 -5.98 6.07 -4.30
N ASP A 133 -6.09 5.52 -5.51
CA ASP A 133 -6.47 4.14 -5.77
C ASP A 133 -5.71 3.66 -7.01
N LEU A 134 -4.65 2.88 -6.78
CA LEU A 134 -3.85 2.29 -7.84
C LEU A 134 -4.26 0.84 -8.01
N ASP A 135 -5.01 0.57 -9.07
CA ASP A 135 -5.23 -0.79 -9.56
C ASP A 135 -3.92 -1.31 -10.18
N VAL A 136 -3.23 -2.16 -9.43
CA VAL A 136 -1.93 -2.70 -9.80
C VAL A 136 -2.06 -3.72 -10.94
N ASP A 137 -3.24 -4.27 -11.18
CA ASP A 137 -3.47 -5.21 -12.28
C ASP A 137 -3.42 -4.54 -13.65
N GLY A 138 -3.70 -3.23 -13.70
CA GLY A 138 -3.56 -2.41 -14.90
C GLY A 138 -2.12 -2.00 -15.23
N LEU A 139 -1.14 -2.37 -14.40
CA LEU A 139 0.26 -1.99 -14.58
C LEU A 139 1.05 -3.02 -15.40
N ALA A 140 2.18 -2.57 -15.92
CA ALA A 140 3.10 -3.45 -16.62
C ALA A 140 3.70 -4.49 -15.66
N ARG A 141 3.80 -5.73 -16.14
CA ARG A 141 4.23 -6.90 -15.37
C ARG A 141 5.74 -7.14 -15.49
N ASN A 142 6.25 -7.95 -14.57
CA ASN A 142 7.68 -8.31 -14.46
C ASN A 142 8.61 -7.11 -14.32
N GLN A 143 8.10 -6.01 -13.78
CA GLN A 143 8.88 -4.83 -13.47
C GLN A 143 8.30 -4.12 -12.27
N TRP A 144 9.14 -3.31 -11.62
CA TRP A 144 8.72 -2.41 -10.57
C TRP A 144 8.03 -1.18 -11.18
N ASN A 145 6.82 -0.88 -10.71
CA ASN A 145 6.05 0.29 -11.08
C ASN A 145 6.03 1.25 -9.90
N THR A 146 6.60 2.44 -10.07
CA THR A 146 6.71 3.44 -9.00
C THR A 146 5.70 4.56 -9.21
N PHE A 147 5.12 5.05 -8.11
CA PHE A 147 4.24 6.21 -8.10
C PHE A 147 4.71 7.24 -7.05
N SER A 148 4.39 8.50 -7.29
CA SER A 148 4.58 9.60 -6.32
C SER A 148 3.59 10.73 -6.62
N GLN A 149 2.71 11.02 -5.67
CA GLN A 149 1.69 12.07 -5.81
C GLN A 149 1.55 12.87 -4.52
N ASN A 150 1.15 14.14 -4.66
CA ASN A 150 0.92 15.04 -3.54
C ASN A 150 -0.58 15.19 -3.27
N PHE A 151 -0.97 15.11 -2.00
CA PHE A 151 -2.35 15.25 -1.55
C PHE A 151 -2.43 16.27 -0.42
N VAL A 152 -3.44 17.15 -0.49
CA VAL A 152 -3.77 18.07 0.59
C VAL A 152 -4.74 17.37 1.54
N ALA A 153 -4.42 17.35 2.83
CA ALA A 153 -5.30 16.79 3.84
C ALA A 153 -6.57 17.65 3.99
N PRO A 154 -7.78 17.07 3.90
CA PRO A 154 -9.02 17.83 4.00
C PRO A 154 -9.29 18.30 5.44
N THR A 155 -10.22 19.23 5.60
CA THR A 155 -10.72 19.67 6.91
C THR A 155 -11.17 18.47 7.75
N GLY A 156 -10.72 18.43 9.01
CA GLY A 156 -11.03 17.34 9.96
C GLY A 156 -10.13 16.12 9.86
N ALA A 157 -9.22 16.04 8.87
CA ALA A 157 -8.26 14.95 8.78
C ALA A 157 -7.22 15.06 9.90
N THR A 158 -7.08 13.99 10.67
CA THR A 158 -6.06 13.85 11.73
C THR A 158 -5.22 12.59 11.56
N LYS A 159 -5.64 11.70 10.65
CA LYS A 159 -5.05 10.40 10.37
C LYS A 159 -5.08 10.12 8.86
N ALA A 160 -4.21 9.25 8.38
CA ALA A 160 -4.22 8.73 7.03
C ALA A 160 -4.03 7.21 7.05
N ARG A 161 -4.81 6.47 6.27
CA ARG A 161 -4.62 5.04 6.08
C ARG A 161 -3.97 4.78 4.73
N VAL A 162 -2.86 4.07 4.76
CA VAL A 162 -2.23 3.46 3.59
C VAL A 162 -2.63 1.98 3.59
N LEU A 163 -3.01 1.48 2.44
CA LEU A 163 -3.39 0.09 2.19
C LEU A 163 -2.57 -0.44 1.03
N ILE A 164 -2.11 -1.67 1.17
CA ILE A 164 -1.39 -2.44 0.15
C ILE A 164 -1.94 -3.87 0.05
#